data_AF-A0A5E7IAQ8-F1
#
_entry.id   AF-A0A5E7IAQ8-F1
#
_cell.length_a   1.000
_cell.length_b   1.000
_cell.length_c   1.000
_cell.angle_alpha   90.00
_cell.angle_beta   90.00
_cell.angle_gamma   90.00
#
_symmetry.space_group_name_H-M   'P 1'
#
loop_
_entity.id
_entity.type
_entity.pdbx_description
1 polymer ?
#
loop_
_entity_poly.entity_id
_entity_poly.type
_entity_poly.pdbx_seq_one_letter_code
_entity_poly.pdbx_strand_id
1 'polypeptide(L)'
;MAKMQKKFQSYRTVSQLRALGKGPGSAQKLIEDTKVVYFIDRQEGYGYQGFVLRGDTRPPNVVFDRGFELRTTIRNVKEVNGMRGGFGGGHDGLDPDGMGVSTSAYYDHSNMGAYYYGGKKHGYTYVVDARRLRGYHVYANDHWVKQPDSTLGVRPSEINYGQSIPNSAVIGCYDEYHKFIANPRALEKSIERSKPAQINGANLFRPANSVFNRRFTTVSPDKPA
;
A
#
# COMPACT_ATOMS: atom_id res chain seq x y z
N MET A 1 18.07 1.06 -4.06
CA MET A 1 17.65 1.55 -2.72
C MET A 1 17.23 3.02 -2.70
N ALA A 2 18.06 3.99 -3.14
CA ALA A 2 17.74 5.43 -3.04
C ALA A 2 16.44 5.88 -3.74
N LYS A 3 16.10 5.32 -4.91
CA LYS A 3 14.86 5.67 -5.66
C LYS A 3 13.58 5.22 -4.93
N MET A 4 13.64 4.06 -4.27
CA MET A 4 12.53 3.52 -3.48
C MET A 4 12.31 4.33 -2.21
N GLN A 5 13.41 4.68 -1.53
CA GLN A 5 13.35 5.54 -0.34
C GLN A 5 12.71 6.90 -0.66
N LYS A 6 12.98 7.50 -1.83
CA LYS A 6 12.33 8.73 -2.29
C LYS A 6 10.82 8.60 -2.48
N LYS A 7 10.31 7.42 -2.90
CA LYS A 7 8.86 7.18 -3.00
C LYS A 7 8.21 7.08 -1.62
N PHE A 8 8.91 6.47 -0.66
CA PHE A 8 8.38 6.24 0.68
C PHE A 8 8.53 7.43 1.61
N GLN A 9 9.60 8.23 1.45
CA GLN A 9 9.95 9.36 2.29
C GLN A 9 9.85 10.66 1.49
N SER A 10 8.63 11.20 1.39
CA SER A 10 8.36 12.41 0.62
C SER A 10 7.21 13.23 1.21
N TYR A 11 7.22 14.54 0.97
CA TYR A 11 6.10 15.42 1.31
C TYR A 11 4.79 14.99 0.63
N ARG A 12 4.86 14.41 -0.57
CA ARG A 12 3.71 13.87 -1.28
C ARG A 12 3.07 12.72 -0.50
N THR A 13 3.88 11.76 -0.06
CA THR A 13 3.43 10.62 0.75
C THR A 13 2.82 11.08 2.08
N VAL A 14 3.45 12.03 2.76
CA VAL A 14 2.91 12.64 4.00
C VAL A 14 1.56 13.32 3.75
N SER A 15 1.45 14.12 2.69
CA SER A 15 0.21 14.81 2.32
C SER A 15 -0.92 13.82 2.03
N GLN A 16 -0.61 12.71 1.34
CA GLN A 16 -1.58 11.66 1.03
C GLN A 16 -2.04 10.89 2.26
N LEU A 17 -1.13 10.57 3.18
CA LEU A 17 -1.49 9.96 4.47
C LEU A 17 -2.44 10.86 5.27
N ARG A 18 -2.20 12.18 5.29
CA ARG A 18 -3.09 13.15 5.93
C ARG A 18 -4.42 13.31 5.19
N ALA A 19 -4.48 12.95 3.91
CA ALA A 19 -5.66 13.05 3.07
C ALA A 19 -6.54 11.79 3.08
N LEU A 20 -6.20 10.73 3.83
CA LEU A 20 -7.02 9.51 3.89
C LEU A 20 -8.47 9.77 4.33
N GLY A 21 -8.71 10.81 5.14
CA GLY A 21 -10.07 11.26 5.49
C GLY A 21 -10.93 11.77 4.33
N LYS A 22 -10.34 12.04 3.15
CA LYS A 22 -11.07 12.49 1.95
C LYS A 22 -11.72 11.35 1.17
N GLY A 23 -11.54 10.10 1.61
CA GLY A 23 -12.17 8.92 1.04
C GLY A 23 -11.21 8.01 0.26
N PRO A 24 -11.73 6.85 -0.21
CA PRO A 24 -10.95 5.75 -0.79
C PRO A 24 -9.97 6.14 -1.91
N GLY A 25 -10.35 7.12 -2.75
CA GLY A 25 -9.48 7.62 -3.82
C GLY A 25 -8.13 8.15 -3.31
N SER A 26 -8.07 8.68 -2.08
CA SER A 26 -6.81 9.12 -1.46
C SER A 26 -5.92 7.94 -1.09
N ALA A 27 -6.49 6.83 -0.61
CA ALA A 27 -5.75 5.60 -0.36
C ALA A 27 -5.26 4.97 -1.67
N GLN A 28 -6.12 4.91 -2.69
CA GLN A 28 -5.74 4.40 -4.02
C GLN A 28 -4.55 5.18 -4.58
N LYS A 29 -4.59 6.52 -4.53
CA LYS A 29 -3.48 7.38 -5.00
C LYS A 29 -2.20 7.18 -4.19
N LEU A 30 -2.31 7.05 -2.86
CA LEU A 30 -1.17 6.75 -1.99
C LEU A 30 -0.49 5.44 -2.43
N ILE A 31 -1.27 4.39 -2.67
CA ILE A 31 -0.78 3.09 -3.10
C ILE A 31 -0.11 3.17 -4.47
N GLU A 32 -0.75 3.83 -5.44
CA GLU A 32 -0.21 4.01 -6.78
C GLU A 32 1.13 4.73 -6.82
N ASP A 33 1.29 5.77 -6.02
CA ASP A 33 2.51 6.57 -5.97
C ASP A 33 3.65 5.86 -5.22
N THR A 34 3.29 5.06 -4.23
CA THR A 34 4.27 4.35 -3.39
C THR A 34 4.59 2.96 -3.89
N LYS A 35 3.78 2.34 -4.77
CA LYS A 35 4.02 0.95 -5.22
C LYS A 35 5.40 0.76 -5.83
N VAL A 36 6.03 -0.33 -5.44
CA VAL A 36 7.26 -0.87 -6.00
C VAL A 36 7.07 -2.36 -6.20
N VAL A 37 7.22 -2.80 -7.43
CA VAL A 37 7.29 -4.22 -7.81
C VAL A 37 8.71 -4.48 -8.30
N TYR A 38 9.31 -5.58 -7.85
CA TYR A 38 10.68 -5.94 -8.19
C TYR A 38 10.83 -7.45 -8.21
N PHE A 39 11.70 -7.95 -9.08
CA PHE A 39 12.08 -9.36 -9.07
C PHE A 39 13.04 -9.61 -7.90
N ILE A 40 12.74 -10.61 -7.07
CA ILE A 40 13.56 -11.04 -5.94
C ILE A 40 14.61 -12.02 -6.46
N ASP A 41 14.17 -13.21 -6.84
CA ASP A 41 14.98 -14.29 -7.42
C ASP A 41 14.06 -15.36 -8.05
N ARG A 42 14.64 -16.45 -8.56
CA ARG A 42 13.90 -17.54 -9.21
C ARG A 42 13.06 -18.40 -8.26
N GLN A 43 13.34 -18.40 -6.96
CA GLN A 43 12.61 -19.18 -5.96
C GLN A 43 11.41 -18.39 -5.41
N GLU A 44 11.57 -17.08 -5.21
CA GLU A 44 10.56 -16.19 -4.63
C GLU A 44 9.74 -15.42 -5.67
N GLY A 45 10.31 -15.13 -6.84
CA GLY A 45 9.66 -14.39 -7.92
C GLY A 45 9.63 -12.89 -7.69
N TYR A 46 8.57 -12.24 -8.15
CA TYR A 46 8.25 -10.83 -7.94
C TYR A 46 7.71 -10.54 -6.54
N GLY A 47 8.35 -9.57 -5.89
CA GLY A 47 7.91 -8.96 -4.65
C GLY A 47 7.16 -7.65 -4.87
N TYR A 48 6.41 -7.27 -3.84
CA TYR A 48 5.70 -5.99 -3.74
C TYR A 48 6.09 -5.27 -2.44
N GLN A 49 6.37 -3.97 -2.55
CA GLN A 49 6.55 -3.07 -1.41
C GLN A 49 5.76 -1.78 -1.63
N GLY A 50 5.00 -1.37 -0.61
CA GLY A 50 4.13 -0.20 -0.67
C GLY A 50 3.05 -0.23 0.38
N PHE A 51 2.05 0.64 0.23
CA PHE A 51 0.80 0.51 0.95
C PHE A 51 -0.10 -0.49 0.24
N VAL A 52 -0.95 -1.20 0.99
CA VAL A 52 -1.94 -2.14 0.44
C VAL A 52 -3.28 -1.97 1.14
N LEU A 53 -4.31 -2.61 0.60
CA LEU A 53 -5.65 -2.65 1.15
C LEU A 53 -6.05 -4.09 1.47
N ARG A 54 -6.84 -4.26 2.52
CA ARG A 54 -7.42 -5.55 2.88
C ARG A 54 -8.89 -5.42 3.23
N GLY A 55 -9.74 -6.17 2.54
CA GLY A 55 -11.13 -6.32 2.91
C GLY A 55 -11.27 -7.32 4.05
N ASP A 56 -12.04 -6.97 5.09
CA ASP A 56 -12.33 -7.88 6.20
C ASP A 56 -13.65 -7.45 6.87
N THR A 57 -14.43 -8.40 7.37
CA THR A 57 -15.69 -8.11 8.08
C THR A 57 -15.49 -7.87 9.57
N ARG A 58 -14.30 -8.18 10.12
CA ARG A 58 -14.00 -7.89 11.52
C ARG A 58 -13.96 -6.37 11.76
N PRO A 59 -14.45 -5.90 12.92
CA PRO A 59 -14.52 -4.48 13.22
C PRO A 59 -13.16 -3.87 13.59
N PRO A 60 -13.01 -2.53 13.48
CA PRO A 60 -11.73 -1.85 13.65
C PRO A 60 -11.12 -2.04 15.03
N ASN A 61 -11.93 -2.13 16.10
CA ASN A 61 -11.43 -2.39 17.45
C ASN A 61 -10.69 -3.73 17.55
N VAL A 62 -11.11 -4.75 16.80
CA VAL A 62 -10.44 -6.06 16.77
C VAL A 62 -9.16 -5.99 15.95
N VAL A 63 -9.23 -5.42 14.75
CA VAL A 63 -8.08 -5.40 13.82
C VAL A 63 -7.02 -4.40 14.27
N PHE A 64 -7.38 -3.26 14.87
CA PHE A 64 -6.42 -2.30 15.42
C PHE A 64 -5.73 -2.81 16.69
N ASP A 65 -6.33 -3.78 17.38
CA ASP A 65 -5.72 -4.46 18.52
C ASP A 65 -4.73 -5.56 18.05
N ARG A 66 -5.15 -6.43 17.13
CA ARG A 66 -4.40 -7.66 16.82
C ARG A 66 -3.68 -7.65 15.46
N GLY A 67 -4.14 -6.84 14.52
CA GLY A 67 -3.74 -6.91 13.12
C GLY A 67 -4.39 -8.08 12.40
N PHE A 68 -3.69 -8.66 11.43
CA PHE A 68 -4.14 -9.82 10.67
C PHE A 68 -3.20 -10.99 10.89
N GLU A 69 -3.70 -11.98 11.60
CA GLU A 69 -2.96 -13.20 11.90
C GLU A 69 -2.92 -14.13 10.69
N LEU A 70 -1.73 -14.68 10.46
CA LEU A 70 -1.54 -15.81 9.55
C LEU A 70 -2.21 -17.04 10.17
N ARG A 71 -3.10 -17.69 9.41
CA ARG A 71 -3.90 -18.83 9.91
C ARG A 71 -3.14 -20.16 9.89
N THR A 72 -2.15 -20.28 9.02
CA THR A 72 -1.42 -21.53 8.77
C THR A 72 0.07 -21.26 8.74
N THR A 73 0.89 -22.15 9.30
CA THR A 73 2.35 -22.02 9.21
C THR A 73 2.82 -22.20 7.77
N ILE A 74 3.53 -21.22 7.23
CA ILE A 74 4.20 -21.35 5.93
C ILE A 74 5.46 -22.21 6.11
N ARG A 75 5.54 -23.34 5.42
CA ARG A 75 6.70 -24.24 5.40
C ARG A 75 7.57 -23.99 4.18
N ASN A 76 6.98 -23.48 3.10
CA ASN A 76 7.67 -23.20 1.85
C ASN A 76 7.17 -21.90 1.23
N VAL A 77 8.09 -21.05 0.75
CA VAL A 77 7.73 -19.77 0.11
C VAL A 77 6.77 -19.94 -1.07
N LYS A 78 6.78 -21.09 -1.74
CA LYS A 78 5.85 -21.41 -2.83
C LYS A 78 4.39 -21.50 -2.41
N GLU A 79 4.10 -21.71 -1.12
CA GLU A 79 2.74 -21.75 -0.56
C GLU A 79 2.09 -20.36 -0.46
N VAL A 80 2.90 -19.29 -0.58
CA VAL A 80 2.46 -17.91 -0.41
C VAL A 80 2.80 -17.01 -1.59
N ASN A 81 3.86 -17.33 -2.34
CA ASN A 81 4.34 -16.47 -3.42
C ASN A 81 3.50 -16.57 -4.71
N GLY A 82 2.62 -17.56 -4.80
CA GLY A 82 1.71 -17.75 -5.93
C GLY A 82 2.32 -18.41 -7.16
N MET A 83 3.48 -19.03 -7.07
CA MET A 83 4.08 -19.76 -8.21
C MET A 83 3.34 -21.06 -8.57
N ARG A 84 2.48 -21.58 -7.70
CA ARG A 84 1.77 -22.85 -7.87
C ARG A 84 0.37 -22.71 -8.48
N GLY A 85 -0.13 -21.49 -8.68
CA GLY A 85 -1.53 -21.25 -9.04
C GLY A 85 -2.44 -21.10 -7.81
N GLY A 86 -3.77 -21.12 -8.00
CA GLY A 86 -4.74 -21.20 -6.90
C GLY A 86 -5.14 -19.88 -6.22
N PHE A 87 -5.26 -18.76 -6.95
CA PHE A 87 -5.62 -17.44 -6.38
C PHE A 87 -7.12 -17.22 -6.25
N GLY A 88 -7.51 -16.23 -5.45
CA GLY A 88 -8.91 -15.82 -5.31
C GLY A 88 -9.41 -15.69 -3.87
N GLY A 89 -8.53 -15.81 -2.88
CA GLY A 89 -8.91 -15.85 -1.48
C GLY A 89 -9.59 -17.18 -1.19
N GLY A 90 -8.82 -18.11 -0.64
CA GLY A 90 -9.38 -19.38 -0.23
C GLY A 90 -10.61 -19.22 0.65
N HIS A 91 -11.62 -20.08 0.46
CA HIS A 91 -12.80 -20.11 1.31
C HIS A 91 -12.42 -20.41 2.77
N ASP A 92 -11.29 -21.12 2.96
CA ASP A 92 -10.66 -21.38 4.24
C ASP A 92 -9.11 -21.42 4.14
N GLY A 93 -8.44 -21.66 5.26
CA GLY A 93 -6.97 -21.74 5.32
C GLY A 93 -6.38 -23.07 4.83
N LEU A 94 -7.21 -23.93 4.21
CA LEU A 94 -6.85 -25.24 3.68
C LEU A 94 -6.69 -25.22 2.15
N ASP A 95 -6.98 -24.09 1.50
CA ASP A 95 -6.84 -23.99 0.06
C ASP A 95 -5.37 -24.19 -0.38
N PRO A 96 -5.15 -24.91 -1.50
CA PRO A 96 -3.84 -25.46 -1.88
C PRO A 96 -2.70 -24.44 -1.94
N ASP A 97 -3.03 -23.18 -2.21
CA ASP A 97 -2.14 -22.02 -2.17
C ASP A 97 -2.95 -20.76 -1.80
N GLY A 98 -2.30 -19.76 -1.21
CA GLY A 98 -2.99 -18.59 -0.63
C GLY A 98 -3.06 -18.60 0.90
N MET A 99 -2.22 -19.42 1.55
CA MET A 99 -2.13 -19.50 3.02
C MET A 99 -1.66 -18.19 3.68
N GLY A 100 -1.16 -17.23 2.90
CA GLY A 100 -0.73 -15.93 3.39
C GLY A 100 -1.88 -15.00 3.79
N VAL A 101 -1.52 -13.87 4.40
CA VAL A 101 -2.49 -12.78 4.59
C VAL A 101 -2.66 -12.06 3.25
N SER A 102 -3.78 -12.32 2.59
CA SER A 102 -4.10 -11.72 1.27
C SER A 102 -4.53 -10.26 1.38
N THR A 103 -4.03 -9.44 0.46
CA THR A 103 -4.27 -8.00 0.34
C THR A 103 -4.31 -7.60 -1.14
N SER A 104 -4.66 -6.35 -1.44
CA SER A 104 -4.74 -5.83 -2.80
C SER A 104 -4.12 -4.44 -2.91
N ALA A 105 -3.54 -4.11 -4.06
CA ALA A 105 -3.15 -2.73 -4.38
C ALA A 105 -4.32 -1.88 -4.91
N TYR A 106 -5.54 -2.43 -4.89
CA TYR A 106 -6.73 -1.78 -5.43
C TYR A 106 -7.86 -1.75 -4.40
N TYR A 107 -8.50 -0.59 -4.30
CA TYR A 107 -9.72 -0.44 -3.51
C TYR A 107 -10.89 -1.13 -4.20
N ASP A 108 -11.24 -0.65 -5.39
CA ASP A 108 -12.23 -1.21 -6.29
C ASP A 108 -11.74 -0.98 -7.73
N HIS A 109 -11.51 -2.08 -8.45
CA HIS A 109 -11.11 -2.07 -9.85
C HIS A 109 -11.78 -3.23 -10.58
N SER A 110 -12.77 -2.94 -11.43
CA SER A 110 -13.45 -3.94 -12.28
C SER A 110 -14.09 -5.10 -11.50
N ASN A 111 -14.80 -4.80 -10.41
CA ASN A 111 -15.34 -5.80 -9.47
C ASN A 111 -14.32 -6.64 -8.69
N MET A 112 -13.06 -6.18 -8.64
CA MET A 112 -11.98 -6.80 -7.89
C MET A 112 -11.36 -5.77 -6.95
N GLY A 113 -10.75 -6.21 -5.85
CA GLY A 113 -10.08 -5.33 -4.89
C GLY A 113 -10.62 -5.49 -3.48
N ALA A 114 -9.97 -4.81 -2.54
CA ALA A 114 -10.21 -4.99 -1.12
C ALA A 114 -11.65 -4.63 -0.70
N TYR A 115 -12.31 -3.71 -1.40
CA TYR A 115 -13.69 -3.33 -1.11
C TYR A 115 -14.68 -4.50 -1.23
N TYR A 116 -14.49 -5.39 -2.21
CA TYR A 116 -15.39 -6.54 -2.44
C TYR A 116 -15.33 -7.58 -1.31
N TYR A 117 -14.18 -7.68 -0.64
CA TYR A 117 -13.96 -8.62 0.45
C TYR A 117 -14.31 -8.03 1.83
N GLY A 118 -14.52 -6.71 1.93
CA GLY A 118 -14.84 -6.00 3.16
C GLY A 118 -16.07 -5.13 3.02
N GLY A 119 -15.91 -3.90 2.55
CA GLY A 119 -16.99 -2.89 2.51
C GLY A 119 -18.27 -3.35 1.79
N LYS A 120 -18.17 -4.08 0.68
CA LYS A 120 -19.34 -4.64 -0.03
C LYS A 120 -20.11 -5.70 0.78
N LYS A 121 -19.46 -6.30 1.78
CA LYS A 121 -20.02 -7.30 2.69
C LYS A 121 -20.38 -6.70 4.07
N HIS A 122 -20.70 -5.40 4.11
CA HIS A 122 -20.95 -4.64 5.35
C HIS A 122 -19.77 -4.66 6.34
N GLY A 123 -18.56 -4.88 5.81
CA GLY A 123 -17.31 -4.89 6.56
C GLY A 123 -16.49 -3.62 6.33
N TYR A 124 -15.18 -3.78 6.34
CA TYR A 124 -14.22 -2.68 6.29
C TYR A 124 -13.14 -2.93 5.24
N THR A 125 -12.63 -1.84 4.68
CA THR A 125 -11.46 -1.86 3.79
C THR A 125 -10.28 -1.22 4.51
N TYR A 126 -9.41 -2.05 5.07
CA TYR A 126 -8.26 -1.64 5.88
C TYR A 126 -7.12 -1.13 5.01
N VAL A 127 -6.51 -0.03 5.40
CA VAL A 127 -5.29 0.53 4.80
C VAL A 127 -4.09 0.06 5.61
N VAL A 128 -3.10 -0.53 4.93
CA VAL A 128 -1.94 -1.16 5.57
C VAL A 128 -0.65 -0.52 5.04
N ASP A 129 0.20 -0.03 5.95
CA ASP A 129 1.58 0.35 5.68
C ASP A 129 2.47 -0.90 5.62
N ALA A 130 2.49 -1.54 4.46
CA ALA A 130 3.25 -2.76 4.22
C ALA A 130 4.65 -2.53 3.64
N ARG A 131 5.16 -1.28 3.67
CA ARG A 131 6.48 -0.93 3.11
C ARG A 131 7.65 -1.71 3.72
N ARG A 132 7.45 -2.23 4.93
CA ARG A 132 8.45 -3.02 5.68
C ARG A 132 8.14 -4.51 5.73
N LEU A 133 7.14 -4.97 4.99
CA LEU A 133 6.74 -6.38 4.93
C LEU A 133 7.19 -7.00 3.61
N ARG A 134 7.49 -8.30 3.62
CA ARG A 134 7.80 -9.07 2.41
C ARG A 134 6.48 -9.52 1.76
N GLY A 135 6.00 -8.74 0.80
CA GLY A 135 4.81 -9.06 0.02
C GLY A 135 5.17 -9.74 -1.30
N TYR A 136 4.35 -10.71 -1.72
CA TYR A 136 4.52 -11.44 -2.98
C TYR A 136 3.43 -11.08 -3.97
N HIS A 137 3.81 -10.73 -5.19
CA HIS A 137 2.87 -10.42 -6.26
C HIS A 137 2.41 -11.72 -6.94
N VAL A 138 1.37 -12.35 -6.39
CA VAL A 138 1.01 -13.74 -6.73
C VAL A 138 0.69 -13.94 -8.22
N TYR A 139 -0.09 -13.06 -8.83
CA TYR A 139 -0.41 -13.17 -10.26
C TYR A 139 0.81 -12.93 -11.17
N ALA A 140 1.76 -12.08 -10.78
CA ALA A 140 2.99 -11.89 -11.53
C ALA A 140 3.87 -13.14 -11.47
N ASN A 141 3.87 -13.82 -10.33
CA ASN A 141 4.66 -15.04 -10.10
C ASN A 141 4.08 -16.23 -10.85
N ASP A 142 2.76 -16.41 -10.81
CA ASP A 142 2.07 -17.41 -11.62
C ASP A 142 2.33 -17.21 -13.11
N HIS A 143 2.18 -15.97 -13.58
CA HIS A 143 2.44 -15.62 -14.96
C HIS A 143 3.90 -15.86 -15.34
N TRP A 144 4.85 -15.52 -14.47
CA TRP A 144 6.27 -15.76 -14.72
C TRP A 144 6.59 -17.25 -14.82
N VAL A 145 5.99 -18.11 -13.99
CA VAL A 145 6.17 -19.57 -14.09
C VAL A 145 5.57 -20.13 -15.37
N LYS A 146 4.38 -19.65 -15.77
CA LYS A 146 3.68 -20.13 -16.98
C LYS A 146 4.25 -19.56 -18.28
N GLN A 147 4.83 -18.37 -18.22
CA GLN A 147 5.31 -17.60 -19.37
C GLN A 147 6.62 -16.85 -19.02
N PRO A 148 7.74 -17.58 -18.84
CA PRO A 148 8.99 -17.00 -18.32
C PRO A 148 9.63 -15.95 -19.22
N ASP A 149 9.38 -16.00 -20.53
CA ASP A 149 9.95 -15.09 -21.52
C ASP A 149 9.05 -13.86 -21.83
N SER A 150 7.90 -13.75 -21.15
CA SER A 150 6.94 -12.67 -21.37
C SER A 150 7.29 -11.42 -20.55
N THR A 151 6.95 -10.24 -21.07
CA THR A 151 7.09 -8.99 -20.33
C THR A 151 6.06 -8.91 -19.20
N LEU A 152 6.47 -8.39 -18.03
CA LEU A 152 5.58 -8.27 -16.89
C LEU A 152 4.48 -7.22 -17.15
N GLY A 153 3.28 -7.69 -17.51
CA GLY A 153 2.08 -6.86 -17.71
C GLY A 153 1.00 -7.02 -16.64
N VAL A 154 1.28 -7.79 -15.58
CA VAL A 154 0.27 -8.19 -14.61
C VAL A 154 0.09 -7.13 -13.52
N ARG A 155 -1.17 -6.84 -13.19
CA ARG A 155 -1.51 -5.90 -12.11
C ARG A 155 -1.41 -6.57 -10.74
N PRO A 156 -0.99 -5.85 -9.68
CA PRO A 156 -0.93 -6.36 -8.31
C PRO A 156 -2.32 -6.41 -7.66
N SER A 157 -3.24 -7.17 -8.26
CA SER A 157 -4.60 -7.39 -7.77
C SER A 157 -4.62 -8.17 -6.45
N GLU A 158 -3.62 -9.02 -6.23
CA GLU A 158 -3.41 -9.73 -4.97
C GLU A 158 -1.92 -9.69 -4.58
N ILE A 159 -1.68 -9.35 -3.31
CA ILE A 159 -0.38 -9.38 -2.66
C ILE A 159 -0.51 -10.20 -1.38
N ASN A 160 0.28 -11.27 -1.29
CA ASN A 160 0.27 -12.15 -0.13
C ASN A 160 1.47 -11.91 0.78
N TYR A 161 1.24 -12.01 2.08
CA TYR A 161 2.27 -11.96 3.11
C TYR A 161 2.36 -13.31 3.83
N GLY A 162 3.55 -13.92 3.83
CA GLY A 162 3.83 -15.19 4.53
C GLY A 162 3.98 -15.06 6.05
N GLN A 163 3.57 -13.93 6.60
CA GLN A 163 3.63 -13.58 8.01
C GLN A 163 2.39 -12.80 8.39
N SER A 164 2.06 -12.78 9.68
CA SER A 164 1.02 -11.90 10.21
C SER A 164 1.34 -10.43 9.89
N ILE A 165 0.30 -9.67 9.56
CA ILE A 165 0.38 -8.21 9.44
C ILE A 165 0.12 -7.64 10.84
N PRO A 166 1.11 -7.02 11.50
CA PRO A 166 0.93 -6.52 12.86
C PRO A 166 -0.05 -5.35 12.88
N ASN A 167 -0.72 -5.16 14.01
CA ASN A 167 -1.62 -4.00 14.23
C ASN A 167 -0.97 -2.64 13.90
N SER A 168 0.33 -2.50 14.17
CA SER A 168 1.11 -1.29 13.92
C SER A 168 1.33 -0.96 12.45
N ALA A 169 1.03 -1.91 11.54
CA ALA A 169 0.99 -1.69 10.10
C ALA A 169 -0.41 -1.28 9.61
N VAL A 170 -1.48 -1.54 10.37
CA VAL A 170 -2.85 -1.17 9.99
C VAL A 170 -3.10 0.29 10.39
N ILE A 171 -3.07 1.22 9.44
CA ILE A 171 -3.13 2.67 9.70
C ILE A 171 -4.55 3.23 9.79
N GLY A 172 -5.54 2.45 9.38
CA GLY A 172 -6.96 2.80 9.45
C GLY A 172 -7.78 1.92 8.52
N CYS A 173 -9.05 2.24 8.35
CA CYS A 173 -9.94 1.57 7.40
C CYS A 173 -11.02 2.51 6.90
N TYR A 174 -11.66 2.12 5.79
CA TYR A 174 -12.94 2.69 5.37
C TYR A 174 -14.06 1.76 5.78
N ASP A 175 -15.14 2.31 6.32
CA ASP A 175 -16.41 1.58 6.47
C ASP A 175 -17.15 1.46 5.13
N GLU A 176 -18.34 0.85 5.16
CA GLU A 176 -19.20 0.69 3.99
C GLU A 176 -19.65 2.02 3.36
N TYR A 177 -19.66 3.12 4.14
CA TYR A 177 -19.99 4.47 3.68
C TYR A 177 -18.76 5.26 3.23
N HIS A 178 -17.63 4.58 3.05
CA HIS A 178 -16.36 5.19 2.62
C HIS A 178 -15.79 6.21 3.60
N LYS A 179 -16.25 6.20 4.86
CA LYS A 179 -15.71 7.07 5.91
C LYS A 179 -14.46 6.44 6.49
N PHE A 180 -13.39 7.24 6.56
CA PHE A 180 -12.13 6.79 7.13
C PHE A 180 -12.17 6.78 8.66
N ILE A 181 -11.83 5.63 9.24
CA ILE A 181 -11.63 5.42 10.67
C ILE A 181 -10.12 5.18 10.87
N ALA A 182 -9.44 6.15 11.49
CA ALA A 182 -8.01 6.08 11.68
C ALA A 182 -7.62 5.11 12.81
N ASN A 183 -6.47 4.44 12.68
CA ASN A 183 -5.71 3.91 13.81
C ASN A 183 -4.65 4.97 14.18
N PRO A 184 -4.90 5.86 15.16
CA PRO A 184 -4.14 7.10 15.31
C PRO A 184 -2.64 6.86 15.50
N ARG A 185 -2.28 5.90 16.37
CA ARG A 185 -0.88 5.57 16.67
C ARG A 185 -0.15 4.99 15.45
N ALA A 186 -0.81 4.10 14.69
CA ALA A 186 -0.20 3.49 13.50
C ALA A 186 -0.08 4.50 12.35
N LEU A 187 -1.10 5.34 12.15
CA LEU A 187 -1.10 6.41 11.15
C LEU A 187 -0.02 7.45 11.44
N GLU A 188 0.08 7.92 12.67
CA GLU A 188 1.11 8.88 13.08
C GLU A 188 2.52 8.31 12.84
N LYS A 189 2.78 7.08 13.28
CA LYS A 189 4.05 6.40 13.01
C LYS A 189 4.33 6.26 11.51
N SER A 190 3.31 5.99 10.69
CA SER A 190 3.45 5.91 9.23
C SER A 190 3.79 7.28 8.62
N ILE A 191 3.16 8.35 9.10
CA ILE A 191 3.46 9.74 8.70
C ILE A 191 4.89 10.11 9.06
N GLU A 192 5.31 9.86 10.31
CA GLU A 192 6.66 10.14 10.79
C GLU A 192 7.72 9.42 9.94
N ARG A 193 7.52 8.13 9.66
CA ARG A 193 8.41 7.35 8.77
C ARG A 193 8.45 7.86 7.34
N SER A 194 7.42 8.57 6.90
CA SER A 194 7.29 9.10 5.53
C SER A 194 7.88 10.51 5.38
N LYS A 195 8.31 11.14 6.47
CA LYS A 195 9.00 12.43 6.38
C LYS A 195 10.31 12.24 5.59
N PRO A 196 10.61 13.14 4.63
CA PRO A 196 11.89 13.10 3.94
C PRO A 196 13.03 13.30 4.94
N ALA A 197 14.14 12.58 4.76
CA ALA A 197 15.33 12.81 5.56
C ALA A 197 15.83 14.24 5.34
N GLN A 198 16.00 15.00 6.42
CA GLN A 198 16.68 16.29 6.37
C GLN A 198 18.19 16.02 6.30
N ILE A 199 18.83 16.39 5.19
CA ILE A 199 20.29 16.38 5.09
C ILE A 199 20.73 17.85 5.01
N ASN A 200 21.47 18.31 6.02
CA ASN A 200 22.13 19.63 6.08
C ASN A 200 21.25 20.86 5.80
N GLY A 201 20.09 21.00 6.44
CA GLY A 201 19.28 22.24 6.36
C GLY A 201 18.75 22.61 4.97
N ALA A 202 19.03 21.81 3.94
CA ALA A 202 18.55 21.98 2.59
C ALA A 202 17.50 20.90 2.30
N ASN A 203 16.30 21.33 1.92
CA ASN A 203 15.25 20.44 1.45
C ASN A 203 15.76 19.69 0.22
N LEU A 204 16.19 18.44 0.39
CA LEU A 204 16.39 17.51 -0.71
C LEU A 204 15.00 17.23 -1.27
N PHE A 205 14.72 17.88 -2.39
CA PHE A 205 13.44 17.98 -3.10
C PHE A 205 12.61 19.23 -2.73
N ARG A 206 12.76 20.30 -3.52
CA ARG A 206 11.75 21.35 -3.63
C ARG A 206 10.45 20.70 -4.13
N PRO A 207 9.28 20.94 -3.51
CA PRO A 207 8.02 20.64 -4.18
C PRO A 207 8.07 21.33 -5.55
N ALA A 208 7.57 20.67 -6.60
CA ALA A 208 7.37 21.35 -7.88
C ALA A 208 6.54 22.60 -7.56
N ASN A 209 7.12 23.78 -7.79
CA ASN A 209 6.40 25.03 -7.62
C ASN A 209 5.11 24.89 -8.40
N SER A 210 3.99 24.87 -7.69
CA SER A 210 2.71 25.19 -8.29
C SER A 210 2.92 26.49 -9.05
N VAL A 211 2.60 26.48 -10.33
CA VAL A 211 2.55 27.67 -11.19
C VAL A 211 1.47 28.59 -10.64
N PHE A 212 1.76 29.29 -9.55
CA PHE A 212 1.04 30.47 -9.15
C PHE A 212 1.80 31.65 -9.71
N ASN A 213 1.35 32.09 -10.87
CA ASN A 213 1.69 33.38 -11.44
C ASN A 213 1.24 34.46 -10.43
N ARG A 214 2.13 34.86 -9.52
CA ARG A 214 2.05 36.18 -8.90
C ARG A 214 3.05 37.06 -9.61
N ARG A 215 2.59 37.73 -10.67
CA ARG A 215 3.19 38.99 -11.11
C ARG A 215 3.03 39.97 -9.95
N PHE A 216 4.06 40.10 -9.13
CA PHE A 216 4.21 41.30 -8.32
C PHE A 216 4.74 42.38 -9.27
N THR A 217 3.86 43.31 -9.62
CA THR A 217 4.23 44.62 -10.18
C THR A 217 5.12 45.31 -9.15
N THR A 218 6.41 45.44 -9.46
CA THR A 218 7.31 46.36 -8.78
C THR A 218 6.90 47.77 -9.16
N VAL A 219 6.19 48.46 -8.25
CA VAL A 219 6.15 49.92 -8.24
C VAL A 219 7.48 50.36 -7.63
N SER A 220 8.31 51.03 -8.42
CA SER A 220 9.54 51.69 -7.94
C SER A 220 9.19 52.77 -6.91
N PRO A 221 9.94 52.88 -5.80
CA PRO A 221 9.93 54.09 -5.00
C PRO A 221 10.87 55.12 -5.62
N ASP A 222 10.33 56.32 -5.85
CA ASP A 222 11.08 57.51 -6.24
C ASP A 222 12.24 57.79 -5.25
N LYS A 223 13.39 58.17 -5.81
CA LYS A 223 14.57 58.64 -5.09
C LYS A 223 14.37 60.09 -4.63
N PRO A 224 14.80 60.47 -3.42
CA PRO A 224 14.89 61.87 -3.02
C PRO A 224 16.27 62.46 -3.37
N ALA A 225 16.26 63.57 -4.10
CA ALA A 225 17.06 64.79 -3.93
C ALA A 225 16.79 65.72 -5.13
#